data_AF-F3KCG6-F1
#
_entry.id   AF-F3KCG6-F1
#
_cell.length_a   1.000
_cell.length_b   1.000
_cell.length_c   1.000
_cell.angle_alpha   90.00
_cell.angle_beta   90.00
_cell.angle_gamma   90.00
#
_symmetry.space_group_name_H-M   'P 1'
#
loop_
_entity.id
_entity.type
_entity.pdbx_description
1 polymer ?
#
loop_
_entity_poly.entity_id
_entity_poly.type
_entity_poly.pdbx_seq_one_letter_code
_entity_poly.pdbx_strand_id
1 'polypeptide(L)'
;MKLKALLIAGVIAAMPFSAQAGDAAAGKAKAATCAGCHGANGIAVMPNYPNLAGQNAAYLESALKAYRDGQRSAGQAAIMKGMAAPLSDEDISNLAAYFSSL
;
A
#
# COMPACT_ATOMS: atom_id res chain seq x y z
N MET A 1 -31.43 28.79 -45.31
CA MET A 1 -31.42 29.64 -44.10
C MET A 1 -30.46 29.04 -43.09
N LYS A 2 -29.64 29.89 -42.46
CA LYS A 2 -28.36 29.56 -41.83
C LYS A 2 -28.53 28.71 -40.55
N LEU A 3 -27.96 27.50 -40.55
CA LEU A 3 -27.87 26.64 -39.36
C LEU A 3 -26.76 27.20 -38.44
N LYS A 4 -27.14 27.83 -37.33
CA LYS A 4 -26.19 28.30 -36.31
C LYS A 4 -25.74 27.09 -35.49
N ALA A 5 -24.55 26.58 -35.76
CA ALA A 5 -23.89 25.61 -34.89
C ALA A 5 -23.48 26.33 -33.59
N LEU A 6 -24.18 26.05 -32.49
CA LEU A 6 -23.73 26.43 -31.16
C LEU A 6 -22.60 25.47 -30.76
N LEU A 7 -21.37 25.96 -30.77
CA LEU A 7 -20.21 25.28 -30.21
C LEU A 7 -20.31 25.36 -28.67
N ILE A 8 -20.71 24.26 -28.03
CA ILE A 8 -20.56 24.10 -26.58
C ILE A 8 -19.10 23.72 -26.35
N ALA A 9 -18.27 24.72 -26.04
CA ALA A 9 -16.91 24.51 -25.58
C ALA A 9 -16.96 23.89 -24.17
N GLY A 10 -16.95 22.56 -24.10
CA GLY A 10 -16.80 21.83 -22.85
C GLY A 10 -15.38 22.02 -22.31
N VAL A 11 -15.23 22.91 -21.34
CA VAL A 11 -14.00 23.00 -20.54
C VAL A 11 -13.97 21.77 -19.62
N ILE A 12 -13.31 20.70 -20.07
CA ILE A 12 -12.93 19.59 -19.20
C ILE A 12 -11.80 20.12 -18.31
N ALA A 13 -12.17 20.63 -17.13
CA ALA A 13 -11.20 20.94 -16.09
C ALA A 13 -10.58 19.61 -15.62
N ALA A 14 -9.38 19.32 -16.09
CA ALA A 14 -8.59 18.21 -15.60
C ALA A 14 -8.22 18.49 -14.14
N MET A 15 -8.96 17.92 -13.19
CA MET A 15 -8.55 17.89 -11.80
C MET A 15 -7.32 16.99 -11.69
N PRO A 16 -6.21 17.45 -11.08
CA PRO A 16 -5.07 16.58 -10.85
C PRO A 16 -5.49 15.51 -9.84
N PHE A 17 -5.50 14.26 -10.28
CA PHE A 17 -5.64 13.11 -9.40
C PHE A 17 -4.31 12.95 -8.66
N SER A 18 -4.14 13.69 -7.57
CA SER A 18 -2.99 13.50 -6.69
C SER A 18 -3.18 12.18 -5.96
N ALA A 19 -2.45 11.14 -6.37
CA ALA A 19 -2.28 9.96 -5.55
C ALA A 19 -1.57 10.42 -4.26
N GLN A 20 -2.27 10.37 -3.13
CA GLN A 20 -1.68 10.68 -1.83
C GLN A 20 -0.63 9.59 -1.55
N ALA A 21 0.66 9.96 -1.55
CA ALA A 21 1.71 9.05 -1.11
C ALA A 21 1.56 8.82 0.41
N GLY A 22 1.77 7.58 0.85
CA GLY A 22 1.71 7.23 2.28
C GLY A 22 2.72 8.00 3.13
N ASP A 23 2.38 8.20 4.41
CA ASP A 23 3.26 8.81 5.42
C ASP A 23 4.21 7.76 6.01
N ALA A 24 5.49 7.85 5.64
CA ALA A 24 6.53 6.94 6.13
C ALA A 24 6.79 7.04 7.64
N ALA A 25 6.55 8.20 8.27
CA ALA A 25 6.72 8.36 9.72
C ALA A 25 5.57 7.67 10.47
N ALA A 26 4.33 7.82 9.99
CA ALA A 26 3.18 7.06 10.49
C ALA A 26 3.38 5.55 10.26
N GLY A 27 3.90 5.19 9.09
CA GLY A 27 4.24 3.81 8.73
C GLY A 27 5.27 3.21 9.67
N LYS A 28 6.33 3.95 10.01
CA LYS A 28 7.35 3.53 10.99
C LYS A 28 6.74 3.23 12.35
N ALA A 29 5.86 4.09 12.85
CA ALA A 29 5.19 3.89 14.14
C ALA A 29 4.32 2.61 14.12
N LYS A 30 3.60 2.38 13.01
CA LYS A 30 2.77 1.18 12.83
C LYS A 30 3.59 -0.10 12.64
N ALA A 31 4.77 0.00 12.03
CA ALA A 31 5.65 -1.12 11.71
C ALA A 31 6.26 -1.82 12.94
N ALA A 32 6.10 -1.28 14.15
CA ALA A 32 6.61 -1.87 15.39
C ALA A 32 6.14 -3.33 15.57
N THR A 33 4.90 -3.66 15.18
CA THR A 33 4.36 -5.02 15.27
C THR A 33 4.88 -5.95 14.17
N CYS A 34 5.39 -5.39 13.06
CA CYS A 34 5.93 -6.14 11.92
C CYS A 34 7.36 -6.65 12.18
N ALA A 35 8.11 -5.94 13.03
CA ALA A 35 9.51 -6.19 13.30
C ALA A 35 9.79 -7.59 13.90
N GLY A 36 8.83 -8.18 14.61
CA GLY A 36 8.98 -9.52 15.20
C GLY A 36 9.20 -10.63 14.19
N CYS A 37 8.69 -10.48 12.95
CA CYS A 37 8.85 -11.47 11.88
C CYS A 37 9.74 -10.95 10.75
N HIS A 38 9.61 -9.68 10.37
CA HIS A 38 10.32 -9.08 9.24
C HIS A 38 11.60 -8.33 9.61
N GLY A 39 11.96 -8.32 10.90
CA GLY A 39 13.12 -7.62 11.44
C GLY A 39 12.90 -6.12 11.63
N ALA A 40 13.65 -5.52 12.54
CA ALA A 40 13.52 -4.10 12.92
C ALA A 40 13.74 -3.13 11.74
N ASN A 41 14.62 -3.52 10.81
CA ASN A 41 14.94 -2.75 9.60
C ASN A 41 14.34 -3.38 8.34
N GLY A 42 13.28 -4.21 8.46
CA GLY A 42 12.68 -4.88 7.31
C GLY A 42 13.57 -5.97 6.68
N ILE A 43 14.61 -6.43 7.38
CA ILE A 43 15.44 -7.56 7.00
C ILE A 43 15.17 -8.70 7.99
N ALA A 44 14.55 -9.77 7.52
CA ALA A 44 14.14 -10.89 8.35
C ALA A 44 15.35 -11.72 8.81
N VAL A 45 15.31 -12.16 10.08
CA VAL A 45 16.33 -13.06 10.65
C VAL A 45 15.99 -14.52 10.38
N MET A 46 14.70 -14.83 10.26
CA MET A 46 14.20 -16.18 10.00
C MET A 46 14.04 -16.42 8.49
N PRO A 47 14.54 -17.53 7.93
CA PRO A 47 14.54 -17.78 6.48
C PRO A 47 13.16 -17.80 5.81
N ASN A 48 12.12 -18.10 6.59
CA ASN A 48 10.76 -18.28 6.07
C ASN A 48 9.97 -16.96 6.00
N TYR A 49 10.51 -15.86 6.51
CA TYR A 49 9.87 -14.55 6.42
C TYR A 49 10.58 -13.69 5.37
N PRO A 50 9.83 -12.99 4.50
CA PRO A 50 10.42 -12.17 3.46
C PRO A 50 11.00 -10.86 4.02
N ASN A 51 12.05 -10.37 3.37
CA ASN A 51 12.53 -9.00 3.56
C ASN A 51 11.53 -8.00 2.97
N LEU A 52 11.36 -6.88 3.66
CA LEU A 52 10.48 -5.77 3.28
C LEU A 52 11.26 -4.50 2.90
N ALA A 53 12.48 -4.33 3.43
CA ALA A 53 13.28 -3.13 3.15
C ALA A 53 13.61 -2.99 1.66
N GLY A 54 13.53 -1.76 1.16
CA GLY A 54 13.75 -1.41 -0.24
C GLY A 54 12.74 -2.00 -1.23
N GLN A 55 11.70 -2.68 -0.76
CA GLN A 55 10.71 -3.29 -1.63
C GLN A 55 9.84 -2.21 -2.28
N ASN A 56 9.34 -2.46 -3.49
CA ASN A 56 8.47 -1.53 -4.19
C ASN A 56 7.20 -1.21 -3.39
N ALA A 57 6.90 0.08 -3.19
CA ALA A 57 5.75 0.53 -2.40
C ALA A 57 4.41 -0.02 -2.93
N ALA A 58 4.18 0.07 -4.24
CA ALA A 58 2.93 -0.43 -4.84
C ALA A 58 2.78 -1.95 -4.69
N TYR A 59 3.90 -2.70 -4.74
CA TYR A 59 3.89 -4.13 -4.42
C TYR A 59 3.53 -4.38 -2.96
N LEU A 60 4.14 -3.66 -2.01
CA LEU A 60 3.82 -3.79 -0.59
C LEU A 60 2.35 -3.50 -0.30
N GLU A 61 1.80 -2.42 -0.87
CA GLU A 61 0.38 -2.10 -0.72
C GLU A 61 -0.52 -3.19 -1.27
N SER A 62 -0.27 -3.64 -2.51
CA SER A 62 -1.09 -4.67 -3.15
C SER A 62 -0.99 -6.01 -2.42
N ALA A 63 0.19 -6.37 -1.91
CA ALA A 63 0.38 -7.58 -1.12
C ALA A 63 -0.39 -7.51 0.22
N LEU A 64 -0.28 -6.41 0.96
CA LEU A 64 -0.99 -6.22 2.23
C LEU A 64 -2.51 -6.24 2.04
N LYS A 65 -3.03 -5.58 0.99
CA LYS A 65 -4.45 -5.65 0.61
C LYS A 65 -4.86 -7.08 0.29
N ALA A 66 -4.06 -7.81 -0.50
CA ALA A 66 -4.34 -9.20 -0.84
C ALA A 66 -4.36 -10.13 0.38
N TYR A 67 -3.52 -9.91 1.39
CA TYR A 67 -3.58 -10.64 2.66
C TYR A 67 -4.85 -10.28 3.46
N ARG A 68 -5.12 -8.98 3.66
CA ARG A 68 -6.30 -8.49 4.39
C ARG A 68 -7.61 -9.02 3.79
N ASP A 69 -7.72 -8.94 2.47
CA ASP A 69 -8.92 -9.30 1.72
C ASP A 69 -9.02 -10.82 1.46
N GLY A 70 -8.05 -11.59 1.97
CA GLY A 70 -8.05 -13.06 1.93
C GLY A 70 -7.68 -13.69 0.59
N GLN A 71 -7.30 -12.89 -0.40
CA GLN A 71 -6.77 -13.35 -1.69
C GLN A 71 -5.48 -14.16 -1.54
N ARG A 72 -4.70 -13.87 -0.48
CA ARG A 72 -3.56 -14.67 -0.02
C ARG A 72 -3.87 -15.22 1.37
N SER A 73 -4.20 -16.51 1.47
CA SER A 73 -4.65 -17.11 2.74
C SER A 73 -4.18 -18.53 3.03
N ALA A 74 -3.54 -19.21 2.07
CA ALA A 74 -3.07 -20.59 2.26
C ALA A 74 -1.66 -20.69 2.88
N GLY A 75 -1.41 -21.75 3.65
CA GLY A 75 -0.10 -22.00 4.26
C GLY A 75 0.35 -20.85 5.17
N GLN A 76 1.60 -20.39 5.02
CA GLN A 76 2.14 -19.27 5.81
C GLN A 76 1.44 -17.93 5.53
N ALA A 77 0.70 -17.80 4.43
CA ALA A 77 -0.11 -16.61 4.16
C ALA A 77 -1.22 -16.38 5.19
N ALA A 78 -1.70 -17.44 5.86
CA ALA A 78 -2.71 -17.30 6.92
C ALA A 78 -2.21 -16.45 8.10
N ILE A 79 -0.91 -16.52 8.41
CA ILE A 79 -0.30 -15.71 9.47
C ILE A 79 -0.37 -14.23 9.09
N MET A 80 0.08 -13.88 7.88
CA MET A 80 0.03 -12.50 7.39
C MET A 80 -1.39 -11.99 7.16
N LYS A 81 -2.35 -12.85 6.80
CA LYS A 81 -3.77 -12.49 6.78
C LYS A 81 -4.26 -12.01 8.15
N GLY A 82 -3.92 -12.71 9.22
CA GLY A 82 -4.26 -12.29 10.58
C GLY A 82 -3.66 -10.92 10.95
N MET A 83 -2.40 -10.68 10.54
CA MET A 83 -1.71 -9.41 10.77
C MET A 83 -2.27 -8.26 9.92
N ALA A 84 -2.73 -8.55 8.71
CA ALA A 84 -3.27 -7.55 7.79
C ALA A 84 -4.75 -7.23 8.02
N ALA A 85 -5.51 -8.13 8.65
CA ALA A 85 -6.94 -7.98 8.93
C ALA A 85 -7.34 -6.64 9.60
N PRO A 86 -6.61 -6.11 10.61
CA PRO A 86 -6.98 -4.85 11.25
C PRO A 86 -6.49 -3.58 10.51
N LEU A 87 -5.78 -3.72 9.38
CA LEU A 87 -5.16 -2.57 8.71
C LEU A 87 -6.16 -1.82 7.82
N SER A 88 -6.26 -0.51 8.04
CA SER A 88 -6.96 0.39 7.10
C SER A 88 -6.17 0.54 5.79
N ASP A 89 -6.80 1.11 4.75
CA ASP A 89 -6.07 1.43 3.52
C ASP A 89 -4.96 2.47 3.75
N GLU A 90 -5.18 3.40 4.70
CA GLU A 90 -4.19 4.38 5.13
C GLU A 90 -3.01 3.71 5.84
N ASP A 91 -3.28 2.79 6.78
CA ASP A 91 -2.22 2.00 7.44
C ASP A 91 -1.36 1.26 6.41
N ILE A 92 -2.00 0.63 5.41
CA ILE A 92 -1.32 -0.11 4.36
C ILE A 92 -0.42 0.80 3.53
N SER A 93 -0.93 1.96 3.11
CA SER A 93 -0.13 2.92 2.33
C SER A 93 1.05 3.47 3.14
N ASN A 94 0.82 3.80 4.41
CA ASN A 94 1.86 4.28 5.31
C ASN A 94 2.96 3.21 5.54
N LEU A 95 2.57 1.95 5.79
CA LEU A 95 3.50 0.83 5.94
C LEU A 95 4.32 0.60 4.67
N ALA A 96 3.69 0.66 3.50
CA ALA A 96 4.37 0.52 2.22
C ALA A 96 5.35 1.67 1.96
N ALA A 97 4.97 2.91 2.26
CA ALA A 97 5.85 4.07 2.17
C ALA A 97 7.06 3.93 3.10
N TYR A 98 6.85 3.45 4.34
CA TYR A 98 7.95 3.21 5.27
C TYR A 98 8.92 2.15 4.77
N PHE A 99 8.47 0.92 4.54
CA PHE A 99 9.35 -0.19 4.19
C PHE A 99 10.06 -0.01 2.84
N SER A 100 9.42 0.67 1.88
CA SER A 100 10.06 0.99 0.60
C SER A 100 11.16 2.05 0.71
N SER A 101 11.14 2.88 1.76
CA SER A 101 12.15 3.91 2.02
C SER A 101 13.38 3.39 2.79
N LEU A 102 13.32 2.16 3.31
CA LEU A 102 14.39 1.51 4.06
C LEU A 102 15.49 0.93 3.17
#